data_AF-A0A519T4X6-F1
#
_entry.id   AF-A0A519T4X6-F1
#
_cell.length_a   1.000
_cell.length_b   1.000
_cell.length_c   1.000
_cell.angle_alpha   90.00
_cell.angle_beta   90.00
_cell.angle_gamma   90.00
#
_symmetry.space_group_name_H-M   'P 1'
#
loop_
_entity.id
_entity.type
_entity.pdbx_description
1 polymer ?
#
loop_
_entity_poly.entity_id
_entity_poly.type
_entity_poly.pdbx_seq_one_letter_code
_entity_poly.pdbx_strand_id
1 'polypeptide(L)'
;MDSTSPPPADSEATCTPYAQASPLYISSALFFLQKELADHFPELTLDWLTWAKALDQLRPDLWLTPQGTVTLDGPTVARLAQYLAASPELPTLDPPLHSPDAAYVTKRLVDYTDEARDALVELEACPKAYGPRLVGVIDQTLRHVGGI
;
A
#
# COMPACT_ATOMS: atom_id res chain seq x y z
N MET A 1 -0.36 -9.82 -53.63
CA MET A 1 -0.49 -10.16 -52.20
C MET A 1 0.48 -9.25 -51.48
N ASP A 2 -0.05 -8.09 -51.09
CA ASP A 2 0.68 -6.95 -50.56
C ASP A 2 0.92 -7.08 -49.06
N SER A 3 2.11 -6.64 -48.64
CA SER A 3 2.44 -6.09 -47.33
C SER A 3 2.13 -6.95 -46.11
N THR A 4 3.04 -7.87 -45.79
CA THR A 4 3.32 -8.22 -44.40
C THR A 4 3.86 -6.97 -43.72
N SER A 5 2.98 -6.28 -42.98
CA SER A 5 3.30 -5.10 -42.19
C SER A 5 4.54 -5.35 -41.31
N PRO A 6 5.52 -4.44 -41.26
CA PRO A 6 6.50 -4.46 -40.18
C PRO A 6 5.76 -4.25 -38.83
N PRO A 7 6.31 -4.79 -37.72
CA PRO A 7 5.65 -4.70 -36.41
C PRO A 7 5.45 -3.24 -36.00
N PRO A 8 4.39 -2.90 -35.25
CA PRO A 8 4.32 -1.60 -34.63
C PRO A 8 5.52 -1.45 -33.69
N ALA A 9 6.30 -0.40 -33.91
CA ALA A 9 7.35 0.05 -33.01
C ALA A 9 6.69 0.50 -31.69
N ASP A 10 6.40 -0.46 -30.81
CA ASP A 10 5.84 -0.18 -29.50
C ASP A 10 6.91 0.48 -28.61
N SER A 11 6.80 1.81 -28.52
CA SER A 11 6.96 2.58 -27.29
C SER A 11 8.19 2.28 -26.43
N GLU A 12 9.37 2.69 -26.88
CA GLU A 12 10.55 2.78 -26.01
C GLU A 12 10.40 3.98 -25.07
N ALA A 13 9.72 3.78 -23.93
CA ALA A 13 9.73 4.76 -22.86
C ALA A 13 11.17 4.93 -22.33
N THR A 14 11.66 6.17 -22.27
CA THR A 14 13.01 6.47 -21.81
C THR A 14 13.02 6.67 -20.30
N CYS A 15 13.80 5.87 -19.58
CA CYS A 15 13.99 6.03 -18.14
C CYS A 15 14.99 7.17 -17.87
N THR A 16 14.56 8.15 -17.09
CA THR A 16 15.36 9.30 -16.63
C THR A 16 15.43 9.31 -15.11
N PRO A 17 16.62 9.17 -14.51
CA PRO A 17 16.76 9.26 -13.06
C PRO A 17 16.28 10.61 -12.53
N TYR A 18 15.64 10.62 -11.36
CA TYR A 18 15.11 11.85 -10.73
C TYR A 18 16.16 12.97 -10.63
N ALA A 19 17.40 12.61 -10.31
CA ALA A 19 18.51 13.56 -10.18
C ALA A 19 18.87 14.28 -11.50
N GLN A 20 18.49 13.70 -12.64
CA GLN A 20 18.73 14.22 -13.98
C GLN A 20 17.44 14.77 -14.61
N ALA A 21 16.31 14.64 -13.94
CA ALA A 21 15.03 15.13 -14.42
C ALA A 21 14.98 16.66 -14.42
N SER A 22 14.44 17.23 -15.49
CA SER A 22 14.18 18.67 -15.54
C SER A 22 13.05 19.04 -14.57
N PRO A 23 12.99 20.30 -14.10
CA PRO A 23 11.87 20.77 -13.27
C PRO A 23 10.50 20.57 -13.94
N LEU A 24 10.44 20.64 -15.27
CA LEU A 24 9.23 20.36 -16.04
C LEU A 24 8.80 18.90 -15.88
N TYR A 25 9.73 17.94 -15.97
CA TYR A 25 9.41 16.53 -15.80
C TYR A 25 9.01 16.18 -14.37
N ILE A 26 9.64 16.81 -13.38
CA ILE A 26 9.25 16.67 -11.98
C ILE A 26 7.81 17.19 -11.77
N SER A 27 7.48 18.33 -12.37
CA SER A 27 6.12 18.90 -12.32
C SER A 27 5.08 18.00 -13.00
N SER A 28 5.43 17.44 -14.16
CA SER A 28 4.58 16.47 -14.87
C SER A 28 4.40 15.17 -14.08
N ALA A 29 5.44 14.68 -13.41
CA ALA A 29 5.35 13.50 -12.54
C ALA A 29 4.41 13.74 -11.36
N LEU A 30 4.43 14.93 -10.75
CA LEU A 30 3.49 15.30 -9.69
C LEU A 30 2.05 15.32 -10.19
N PHE A 31 1.80 15.93 -11.35
CA PHE A 31 0.46 15.96 -11.95
C PHE A 31 -0.05 14.55 -12.30
N PHE A 32 0.82 13.71 -12.86
CA PHE A 32 0.52 12.30 -13.10
C PHE A 32 0.13 11.59 -11.80
N LEU A 33 0.94 11.74 -10.75
CA LEU A 33 0.74 11.07 -9.46
C LEU A 33 -0.57 11.51 -8.77
N GLN A 34 -0.89 12.80 -8.81
CA GLN A 34 -2.15 13.32 -8.27
C GLN A 34 -3.36 12.74 -8.99
N LYS A 35 -3.30 12.65 -10.32
CA LYS A 35 -4.37 12.06 -11.12
C LYS A 35 -4.53 10.56 -10.85
N GLU A 36 -3.41 9.84 -10.80
CA GLU A 36 -3.40 8.39 -10.59
C GLU A 36 -3.90 7.99 -9.20
N LEU A 37 -3.63 8.83 -8.19
CA LEU A 37 -4.02 8.59 -6.81
C LEU A 37 -5.22 9.44 -6.36
N ALA A 38 -5.90 10.13 -7.28
CA ALA A 38 -7.03 11.00 -6.97
C ALA A 38 -8.17 10.25 -6.26
N ASP A 39 -8.40 8.99 -6.65
CA ASP A 39 -9.42 8.13 -6.06
C ASP A 39 -9.08 7.73 -4.61
N HIS A 40 -7.79 7.76 -4.24
CA HIS A 40 -7.31 7.41 -2.90
C HIS A 40 -7.09 8.63 -2.01
N PHE A 41 -6.75 9.78 -2.60
CA PHE A 41 -6.54 11.04 -1.92
C PHE A 41 -7.39 12.11 -2.62
N PRO A 42 -8.65 12.30 -2.22
CA PRO A 42 -9.47 13.35 -2.80
C PRO A 42 -8.74 14.70 -2.68
N GLU A 43 -8.77 15.49 -3.76
CA GLU A 43 -7.94 16.69 -4.05
C GLU A 43 -7.87 17.73 -2.91
N LEU A 44 -8.72 17.64 -1.90
CA LEU A 44 -8.81 18.53 -0.75
C LEU A 44 -8.01 18.07 0.49
N THR A 45 -7.35 16.91 0.45
CA THR A 45 -6.79 16.30 1.69
C THR A 45 -5.28 16.51 1.87
N LEU A 46 -4.53 16.84 0.81
CA LEU A 46 -3.08 16.96 0.86
C LEU A 46 -2.59 18.24 0.17
N ASP A 47 -1.72 18.98 0.84
CA ASP A 47 -1.04 20.15 0.25
C ASP A 47 -0.09 19.71 -0.87
N TRP A 48 0.04 20.55 -1.91
CA TRP A 48 0.99 20.37 -3.01
C TRP A 48 2.42 20.13 -2.50
N LEU A 49 2.81 20.83 -1.44
CA LEU A 49 4.12 20.69 -0.82
C LEU A 49 4.35 19.27 -0.29
N THR A 50 3.30 18.59 0.19
CA THR A 50 3.39 17.22 0.72
C THR A 50 3.62 16.21 -0.41
N TRP A 51 2.98 16.40 -1.57
CA TRP A 51 3.28 15.63 -2.78
C TRP A 51 4.71 15.85 -3.27
N ALA A 52 5.16 17.10 -3.34
CA ALA A 52 6.52 17.44 -3.76
C ALA A 52 7.58 16.85 -2.83
N LYS A 53 7.37 16.92 -1.50
CA LYS A 53 8.25 16.29 -0.51
C LYS A 53 8.30 14.78 -0.65
N ALA A 54 7.16 14.13 -0.89
CA ALA A 54 7.13 12.67 -1.08
C ALA A 54 7.95 12.25 -2.31
N LEU A 55 7.80 12.98 -3.42
CA LEU A 55 8.55 12.72 -4.64
C LEU A 55 10.05 12.99 -4.45
N ASP A 56 10.42 14.08 -3.76
CA ASP A 56 11.81 14.41 -3.47
C ASP A 56 12.47 13.45 -2.47
N GLN A 57 11.71 12.90 -1.53
CA GLN A 57 12.21 11.92 -0.58
C GLN A 57 12.51 10.56 -1.24
N LEU A 58 11.63 10.12 -2.14
CA LEU A 58 11.76 8.82 -2.80
C LEU A 58 12.62 8.86 -4.07
N ARG A 59 12.83 10.05 -4.65
CA ARG A 59 13.63 10.31 -5.86
C ARG A 59 13.44 9.24 -6.95
N PRO A 60 12.21 8.95 -7.37
CA PRO A 60 11.96 7.84 -8.27
C PRO A 60 12.43 8.10 -9.69
N ASP A 61 12.81 7.04 -10.39
CA ASP A 61 13.07 7.11 -11.82
C ASP A 61 11.78 7.49 -12.58
N LEU A 62 11.92 8.45 -13.51
CA LEU A 62 10.83 8.96 -14.33
C LEU A 62 10.85 8.28 -15.69
N TRP A 63 9.71 7.78 -16.15
CA TRP A 63 9.59 7.14 -17.45
C TRP A 63 8.94 8.12 -18.42
N LEU A 64 9.67 8.50 -19.48
CA LEU A 64 9.14 9.36 -20.52
C LEU A 64 8.62 8.53 -21.67
N THR A 65 7.33 8.63 -21.95
CA THR A 65 6.74 8.02 -23.14
C THR A 65 7.19 8.77 -24.41
N PRO A 66 7.14 8.14 -25.59
CA PRO A 66 7.45 8.80 -26.86
C PRO A 66 6.59 10.04 -27.15
N GLN A 67 5.42 10.14 -26.50
CA GLN A 67 4.50 11.27 -26.61
C GLN A 67 4.88 12.44 -25.67
N GLY A 68 5.98 12.32 -24.92
CA GLY A 68 6.44 13.32 -23.97
C GLY A 68 5.70 13.28 -22.62
N THR A 69 4.93 12.23 -22.35
CA THR A 69 4.24 12.06 -21.06
C THR A 69 5.19 11.46 -20.05
N VAL A 70 5.23 12.02 -18.84
CA VAL A 70 5.98 11.45 -17.72
C VAL A 70 5.08 10.49 -16.96
N THR A 71 5.55 9.27 -16.75
CA THR A 71 4.91 8.25 -15.94
C THR A 71 5.88 7.72 -14.89
N LEU A 72 5.32 7.06 -13.88
CA LEU A 72 6.06 6.33 -12.85
C LEU A 72 5.71 4.84 -13.00
N ASP A 73 6.62 3.95 -12.60
CA ASP A 73 6.28 2.54 -12.56
C ASP A 73 5.28 2.24 -11.42
N GLY A 74 4.47 1.19 -11.59
CA GLY A 74 3.45 0.81 -10.62
C GLY A 74 3.99 0.61 -9.18
N PRO A 75 5.13 -0.09 -8.99
CA PRO A 75 5.73 -0.23 -7.66
C PRO A 75 6.10 1.10 -7.00
N THR A 76 6.61 2.07 -7.77
CA THR A 76 6.92 3.41 -7.28
C THR A 76 5.67 4.17 -6.90
N VAL A 77 4.62 4.12 -7.73
CA VAL A 77 3.33 4.74 -7.41
C VAL A 77 2.79 4.18 -6.09
N ALA A 78 2.85 2.87 -5.88
CA ALA A 78 2.42 2.25 -4.63
C ALA A 78 3.24 2.68 -3.41
N ARG A 79 4.57 2.83 -3.55
CA ARG A 79 5.45 3.33 -2.49
C ARG A 79 5.17 4.79 -2.15
N LEU A 80 4.94 5.63 -3.16
CA LEU A 80 4.53 7.03 -2.99
C LEU A 80 3.18 7.11 -2.28
N ALA A 81 2.21 6.30 -2.69
CA ALA A 81 0.89 6.24 -2.07
C ALA A 81 0.98 5.84 -0.58
N GLN A 82 1.83 4.88 -0.22
CA GLN A 82 2.07 4.49 1.17
C GLN A 82 2.77 5.58 1.98
N TYR A 83 3.79 6.23 1.39
CA TYR A 83 4.48 7.33 2.05
C TYR A 83 3.54 8.49 2.35
N LEU A 84 2.66 8.81 1.40
CA LEU A 84 1.61 9.80 1.57
C LEU A 84 0.61 9.35 2.64
N ALA A 85 0.10 8.12 2.58
CA ALA A 85 -0.81 7.56 3.59
C ALA A 85 -0.27 7.60 5.03
N ALA A 86 1.06 7.53 5.20
CA ALA A 86 1.72 7.63 6.50
C ALA A 86 1.95 9.08 6.97
N SER A 87 1.60 10.09 6.16
CA SER A 87 1.72 11.49 6.51
C SER A 87 0.77 11.84 7.67
N PRO A 88 1.26 12.53 8.72
CA PRO A 88 0.42 12.92 9.86
C PRO A 88 -0.67 13.94 9.49
N GLU A 89 -0.59 14.53 8.29
CA GLU A 89 -1.56 15.49 7.76
C GLU A 89 -2.83 14.81 7.22
N LEU A 90 -2.80 13.49 7.02
CA LEU A 90 -3.93 12.75 6.48
C LEU A 90 -4.80 12.12 7.58
N PRO A 91 -6.15 12.19 7.44
CA PRO A 91 -7.01 11.28 8.16
C PRO A 91 -6.70 9.84 7.75
N THR A 92 -6.87 8.89 8.67
CA THR A 92 -6.71 7.45 8.38
C THR A 92 -7.51 7.09 7.13
N LEU A 93 -6.82 6.62 6.09
CA LEU A 93 -7.47 6.23 4.84
C LEU A 93 -8.41 5.04 5.06
N ASP A 94 -9.60 5.11 4.47
CA ASP A 94 -10.59 4.03 4.45
C ASP A 94 -10.95 3.68 2.99
N PRO A 95 -10.51 2.51 2.46
CA PRO A 95 -9.70 1.48 3.12
C PRO A 95 -8.20 1.85 3.20
N PRO A 96 -7.45 1.32 4.18
CA PRO A 96 -6.01 1.54 4.29
C PRO A 96 -5.24 1.01 3.07
N LEU A 97 -4.31 1.83 2.55
CA LEU A 97 -3.40 1.45 1.47
C LEU A 97 -2.36 0.44 1.99
N HIS A 98 -2.58 -0.84 1.68
CA HIS A 98 -1.61 -1.90 1.99
C HIS A 98 -0.73 -2.20 0.77
N SER A 99 0.59 -2.30 0.97
CA SER A 99 1.48 -2.96 0.00
C SER A 99 1.06 -4.43 -0.17
N PRO A 100 1.41 -5.12 -1.27
CA PRO A 100 1.13 -6.55 -1.40
C PRO A 100 1.65 -7.38 -0.21
N ASP A 101 2.82 -7.01 0.30
CA ASP A 101 3.43 -7.63 1.48
C ASP A 101 2.65 -7.27 2.77
N ALA A 102 2.22 -6.02 2.92
CA ALA A 102 1.41 -5.59 4.05
C ALA A 102 0.02 -6.21 4.01
N ALA A 103 -0.58 -6.39 2.82
CA ALA A 103 -1.85 -7.07 2.63
C ALA A 103 -1.71 -8.56 2.98
N TYR A 104 -0.59 -9.19 2.62
CA TYR A 104 -0.28 -10.56 3.04
C TYR A 104 -0.15 -10.67 4.57
N VAL A 105 0.57 -9.74 5.20
CA VAL A 105 0.74 -9.75 6.67
C VAL A 105 -0.57 -9.44 7.39
N THR A 106 -1.35 -8.45 6.94
CA THR A 106 -2.66 -8.11 7.51
C THR A 106 -3.63 -9.28 7.36
N LYS A 107 -3.67 -9.93 6.19
CA LYS A 107 -4.48 -11.13 5.97
C LYS A 107 -4.05 -12.24 6.93
N ARG A 108 -2.75 -12.52 7.04
CA ARG A 108 -2.20 -13.48 8.02
C ARG A 108 -2.60 -13.14 9.44
N LEU A 109 -2.62 -11.86 9.81
CA LEU A 109 -2.98 -11.42 11.16
C LEU A 109 -4.46 -11.65 11.46
N VAL A 110 -5.33 -11.42 10.48
CA VAL A 110 -6.76 -11.74 10.56
C VAL A 110 -6.96 -13.25 10.66
N ASP A 111 -6.31 -14.02 9.77
CA ASP A 111 -6.36 -15.49 9.77
C ASP A 111 -5.92 -16.05 11.14
N TYR A 112 -4.83 -15.52 11.72
CA TYR A 112 -4.37 -15.91 13.06
C TYR A 112 -5.33 -15.53 14.18
N THR A 113 -6.02 -14.40 14.04
CA THR A 113 -6.97 -13.95 15.06
C THR A 113 -8.21 -14.82 15.05
N ASP A 114 -8.66 -15.25 13.88
CA ASP A 114 -9.79 -16.17 13.73
C ASP A 114 -9.39 -17.59 14.18
N GLU A 115 -8.22 -18.10 13.77
CA GLU A 115 -7.69 -19.38 14.26
C GLU A 115 -7.52 -19.39 15.79
N ALA A 116 -7.04 -18.30 16.38
CA ALA A 116 -6.89 -18.17 17.82
C ALA A 116 -8.25 -18.14 18.54
N ARG A 117 -9.28 -17.52 17.94
CA ARG A 117 -10.63 -17.52 18.49
C ARG A 117 -11.24 -18.92 18.46
N ASP A 118 -11.12 -19.62 17.35
CA ASP A 118 -11.65 -20.99 17.20
C ASP A 118 -10.94 -21.97 18.15
N ALA A 119 -9.61 -21.88 18.25
CA ALA A 119 -8.84 -22.66 19.21
C ALA A 119 -9.25 -22.39 20.67
N LEU A 120 -9.62 -21.14 20.99
CA LEU A 120 -10.07 -20.77 22.33
C LEU A 120 -11.46 -21.38 22.64
N VAL A 121 -12.36 -21.42 21.67
CA VAL A 121 -13.66 -22.12 21.79
C VAL A 121 -13.47 -23.62 21.99
N GLU A 122 -12.55 -24.25 21.26
CA GLU A 122 -12.22 -25.67 21.45
C GLU A 122 -11.61 -25.95 22.83
N LEU A 123 -10.75 -25.05 23.31
CA LEU A 123 -10.15 -25.13 24.64
C LEU A 123 -11.19 -25.01 25.76
N GLU A 124 -12.19 -24.13 25.60
CA GLU A 124 -13.32 -24.00 26.52
C GLU A 124 -14.24 -25.23 26.50
N ALA A 125 -14.42 -25.86 25.35
CA ALA A 125 -15.26 -27.05 25.20
C ALA A 125 -14.67 -28.29 25.91
N CYS A 126 -13.34 -28.40 26.02
CA CYS A 126 -12.65 -29.53 26.64
C CYS A 126 -11.51 -29.13 27.61
N PRO A 127 -11.81 -28.48 28.76
CA PRO A 127 -10.77 -27.96 29.67
C PRO A 127 -9.90 -29.05 30.28
N LYS A 128 -10.42 -30.28 30.41
CA LYS A 128 -9.73 -31.42 31.03
C LYS A 128 -8.71 -32.11 30.11
N ALA A 129 -8.69 -31.79 28.82
CA ALA A 129 -7.74 -32.36 27.86
C ALA A 129 -6.34 -31.68 27.96
N TYR A 130 -6.24 -30.57 28.70
CA TYR A 130 -5.05 -29.73 28.75
C TYR A 130 -4.47 -29.65 30.17
N GLY A 131 -3.16 -29.46 30.26
CA GLY A 131 -2.45 -29.37 31.53
C GLY A 131 -2.92 -28.19 32.39
N PRO A 132 -2.78 -28.28 33.74
CA PRO A 132 -3.39 -27.32 34.68
C PRO A 132 -2.93 -25.87 34.51
N ARG A 133 -1.76 -25.64 33.90
CA ARG A 133 -1.26 -24.29 33.60
C ARG A 133 -2.05 -23.61 32.48
N LEU A 134 -2.48 -24.36 31.46
CA LEU A 134 -3.24 -23.80 30.34
C LEU A 134 -4.67 -23.46 30.77
N VAL A 135 -5.27 -24.32 31.59
CA VAL A 135 -6.58 -24.08 32.23
C VAL A 135 -6.57 -22.81 33.08
N GLY A 136 -5.51 -22.59 33.86
CA GLY A 136 -5.37 -21.38 34.68
C GLY A 136 -5.31 -20.07 33.88
N VAL A 137 -4.68 -20.10 32.69
CA VAL A 137 -4.62 -18.93 31.79
C VAL A 137 -5.98 -18.64 31.16
N ILE A 138 -6.71 -19.69 30.74
CA ILE A 138 -8.06 -19.55 30.18
C ILE A 138 -9.03 -18.99 31.23
N ASP A 139 -9.02 -19.54 32.44
CA ASP A 139 -9.86 -19.08 33.56
C ASP A 139 -9.58 -17.63 33.96
N GLN A 140 -8.34 -17.18 33.83
CA GLN A 140 -7.95 -15.80 34.11
C GLN A 140 -8.40 -14.84 33.00
N THR A 141 -8.34 -15.30 31.75
CA THR A 141 -8.77 -14.53 30.57
C THR A 141 -10.30 -14.39 30.53
N LEU A 142 -11.04 -15.47 30.77
CA LEU A 142 -12.51 -15.46 30.88
C LEU A 142 -13.02 -14.53 31.98
N ARG A 143 -12.32 -14.47 33.13
CA ARG A 143 -12.66 -13.54 34.22
C ARG A 143 -12.42 -12.07 33.88
N HIS A 144 -11.52 -11.78 32.94
CA HIS A 144 -11.29 -10.41 32.47
C HIS A 144 -12.28 -9.98 31.38
N VAL A 145 -12.77 -10.94 30.57
CA VAL A 145 -13.68 -10.67 29.45
C VAL A 145 -15.16 -10.72 29.87
N GLY A 146 -15.53 -11.51 30.88
CA GLY A 146 -16.90 -11.64 31.39
C GLY A 146 -17.30 -10.66 32.51
N GLY A 147 -16.45 -9.70 32.86
CA GLY A 147 -16.72 -8.68 33.87
C GLY A 147 -17.13 -7.34 33.27
N ILE A 148 -18.35 -7.26 32.72
CA ILE A 148 -19.10 -6.01 32.46
C ILE A 148 -20.49 -6.16 33.08
#